data_AF-A0A4Z2FBW5-F1
#
_entry.id   AF-A0A4Z2FBW5-F1
#
_cell.length_a   1.000
_cell.length_b   1.000
_cell.length_c   1.000
_cell.angle_alpha   90.00
_cell.angle_beta   90.00
_cell.angle_gamma   90.00
#
_symmetry.space_group_name_H-M   'P 1'
#
loop_
_entity.id
_entity.type
_entity.pdbx_description
1 polymer ?
#
loop_
_entity_poly.entity_id
_entity_poly.type
_entity_poly.pdbx_seq_one_letter_code
_entity_poly.pdbx_strand_id
1 'polypeptide(L)'
;MYREIGFQKDNQAEYKSSQAIHMDCYRWVKRDSYLPVGSHNLKAAAKAKLGYDPVELDPEEMCRMATEEPQTLATYSVSDAVATYYLYMKYVHPFIFALCTIIPMDPDEVCEHL
;
A
#
# COMPACT_ATOMS: atom_id res chain seq x y z
N MET A 1 19.83 -4.65 -0.35
CA MET A 1 18.51 -5.11 0.15
C MET A 1 18.55 -6.56 0.60
N TYR A 2 18.77 -7.54 -0.28
CA TYR A 2 18.76 -8.97 0.10
C TYR A 2 19.67 -9.33 1.28
N ARG A 3 20.93 -8.87 1.27
CA ARG A 3 21.89 -9.18 2.35
C ARG A 3 21.52 -8.58 3.71
N GLU A 4 20.79 -7.46 3.74
CA GLU A 4 20.50 -6.74 4.98
C GLU A 4 19.12 -7.10 5.55
N ILE A 5 18.11 -7.24 4.68
CA ILE A 5 16.71 -7.45 5.09
C ILE A 5 16.00 -8.60 4.35
N GLY A 6 16.72 -9.38 3.55
CA GLY A 6 16.17 -10.59 2.93
C GLY A 6 15.22 -10.39 1.74
N PHE A 7 15.03 -9.16 1.25
CA PHE A 7 14.20 -8.89 0.07
C PHE A 7 15.00 -8.84 -1.23
N GLN A 8 14.43 -9.43 -2.27
CA GLN A 8 14.97 -9.39 -3.65
C GLN A 8 13.84 -9.26 -4.66
N LYS A 9 14.17 -8.80 -5.88
CA LYS A 9 13.20 -8.78 -6.98
C LYS A 9 13.06 -10.18 -7.58
N ASP A 10 11.83 -10.54 -7.94
CA ASP A 10 11.55 -11.73 -8.74
C ASP A 10 11.57 -11.43 -10.26
N ASN A 11 11.21 -12.43 -11.07
CA ASN A 11 11.16 -12.31 -12.53
C ASN A 11 10.05 -11.37 -13.03
N GLN A 12 9.08 -11.01 -12.19
CA GLN A 12 8.01 -10.06 -12.47
C GLN A 12 8.34 -8.64 -11.96
N ALA A 13 9.56 -8.44 -11.47
CA ALA A 13 10.04 -7.20 -10.85
C ALA A 13 9.32 -6.82 -9.54
N GLU A 14 8.68 -7.79 -8.88
CA GLU A 14 8.07 -7.65 -7.56
C GLU A 14 9.10 -7.94 -6.46
N TYR A 15 9.03 -7.23 -5.34
CA TYR A 15 9.93 -7.46 -4.21
C TYR A 15 9.35 -8.51 -3.26
N LYS A 16 10.08 -9.61 -3.06
CA LYS A 16 9.66 -10.73 -2.20
C LYS A 16 10.76 -11.11 -1.21
N SER A 17 10.37 -11.70 -0.08
CA SER A 17 11.28 -12.24 0.93
C SER A 17 10.74 -13.57 1.47
N SER A 18 11.64 -14.48 1.85
CA SER A 18 11.24 -15.72 2.53
C SER A 18 10.85 -15.52 3.99
N GLN A 19 11.22 -14.38 4.59
CA GLN A 19 11.02 -14.11 6.02
C GLN A 19 9.86 -13.13 6.28
N ALA A 20 9.42 -12.40 5.26
CA ALA A 20 8.39 -11.37 5.36
C ALA A 20 7.59 -11.26 4.06
N ILE A 21 6.29 -11.08 4.22
CA ILE A 21 5.30 -11.00 3.15
C ILE A 21 5.22 -9.54 2.68
N HIS A 22 5.27 -9.31 1.37
CA HIS A 22 5.11 -8.00 0.76
C HIS A 22 3.65 -7.80 0.31
N MET A 23 2.87 -7.16 1.17
CA MET A 23 1.46 -6.89 0.90
C MET A 23 1.27 -5.54 0.19
N ASP A 24 1.32 -5.54 -1.15
CA ASP A 24 1.00 -4.34 -1.93
C ASP A 24 -0.51 -4.07 -1.93
N CYS A 25 -0.95 -3.13 -1.09
CA CYS A 25 -2.35 -2.74 -0.99
C CYS A 25 -2.91 -2.20 -2.31
N TYR A 26 -2.06 -1.69 -3.22
CA TYR A 26 -2.52 -1.20 -4.52
C TYR A 26 -3.05 -2.33 -5.41
N ARG A 27 -2.50 -3.55 -5.31
CA ARG A 27 -3.02 -4.73 -6.00
C ARG A 27 -4.44 -5.07 -5.56
N TRP A 28 -4.65 -5.12 -4.26
CA TRP A 28 -5.97 -5.30 -3.67
C TRP A 28 -6.93 -4.17 -4.09
N VAL A 29 -6.46 -2.91 -4.13
CA VAL A 29 -7.28 -1.80 -4.60
C VAL A 29 -7.75 -2.02 -6.04
N LYS A 30 -6.85 -2.38 -6.95
CA LYS A 30 -7.21 -2.58 -8.36
C LYS A 30 -8.17 -3.76 -8.58
N ARG A 31 -7.98 -4.85 -7.83
CA ARG A 31 -8.67 -6.11 -8.06
C ARG A 31 -9.97 -6.24 -7.25
N ASP A 32 -9.90 -5.99 -5.95
CA ASP A 32 -10.92 -6.40 -4.99
C ASP A 32 -11.65 -5.23 -4.31
N SER A 33 -11.20 -3.99 -4.52
CA SER A 33 -11.85 -2.85 -3.86
C SER A 33 -13.20 -2.46 -4.48
N TYR A 34 -13.47 -2.89 -5.73
CA TYR A 34 -14.60 -2.47 -6.55
C TYR A 34 -14.69 -0.95 -6.78
N LEU A 35 -13.59 -0.22 -6.60
CA LEU A 35 -13.52 1.21 -6.90
C LEU A 35 -13.35 1.45 -8.41
N PRO A 36 -13.92 2.53 -8.96
CA PRO A 36 -13.65 2.92 -10.34
C PRO A 36 -12.16 3.29 -10.49
N VAL A 37 -11.61 3.10 -11.69
CA VAL A 37 -10.17 3.31 -11.98
C VAL A 37 -9.69 4.71 -11.58
N GLY A 38 -10.54 5.74 -11.72
CA GLY A 38 -10.22 7.11 -11.28
C GLY A 38 -10.06 7.29 -9.77
N SER A 39 -10.39 6.28 -8.96
CA SER A 39 -10.33 6.29 -7.50
C SER A 39 -9.34 5.27 -6.93
N HIS A 40 -8.41 4.77 -7.74
CA HIS A 40 -7.38 3.81 -7.29
C HIS A 40 -6.17 4.48 -6.62
N ASN A 41 -6.05 5.80 -6.70
CA ASN A 41 -5.01 6.51 -5.95
C ASN A 41 -5.25 6.40 -4.43
N LEU A 42 -4.17 6.48 -3.64
CA LEU A 42 -4.21 6.29 -2.19
C LEU A 42 -5.25 7.19 -1.53
N LYS A 43 -5.36 8.45 -1.95
CA LYS A 43 -6.30 9.40 -1.36
C LYS A 43 -7.75 8.99 -1.57
N ALA A 44 -8.14 8.75 -2.81
CA ALA A 44 -9.51 8.37 -3.15
C ALA A 44 -9.87 7.01 -2.53
N ALA A 45 -8.93 6.06 -2.52
CA ALA A 45 -9.11 4.78 -1.86
C ALA A 45 -9.29 4.94 -0.34
N ALA A 46 -8.45 5.75 0.32
CA ALA A 46 -8.57 6.05 1.75
C ALA A 46 -9.88 6.78 2.07
N LYS A 47 -10.29 7.75 1.26
CA LYS A 47 -11.58 8.45 1.43
C LYS A 47 -12.76 7.50 1.30
N ALA A 48 -12.74 6.63 0.30
CA ALA A 48 -13.83 5.69 0.04
C ALA A 48 -13.90 4.54 1.06
N LYS A 49 -12.75 4.03 1.53
CA LYS A 49 -12.68 2.87 2.43
C LYS A 49 -12.55 3.26 3.90
N LEU A 50 -11.73 4.25 4.23
CA LEU A 50 -11.45 4.64 5.62
C LEU A 50 -12.34 5.80 6.11
N GLY A 51 -13.00 6.53 5.21
CA GLY A 51 -14.00 7.53 5.57
C GLY A 51 -13.44 8.85 6.10
N TYR A 52 -12.18 9.20 5.78
CA TYR A 52 -11.57 10.49 6.09
C TYR A 52 -10.92 11.11 4.85
N ASP A 53 -10.58 12.40 4.89
CA ASP A 53 -9.86 13.08 3.81
C ASP A 53 -8.35 13.18 4.16
N PRO A 54 -7.46 12.42 3.50
CA PRO A 54 -6.03 12.52 3.72
C PRO A 54 -5.47 13.88 3.31
N VAL A 55 -4.35 14.25 3.91
CA VAL A 55 -3.60 15.46 3.52
C VAL A 55 -3.13 15.30 2.07
N GLU A 56 -3.36 16.32 1.25
CA GLU A 56 -2.83 16.41 -0.12
C GLU A 56 -1.67 17.39 -0.20
N LEU A 57 -0.75 17.06 -1.08
CA LEU A 57 0.40 17.88 -1.42
C LEU A 57 0.74 17.63 -2.88
N ASP A 58 1.06 18.70 -3.62
CA ASP A 58 1.48 18.59 -5.02
C ASP A 58 2.91 17.99 -5.08
N PRO A 59 3.14 16.86 -5.80
CA PRO A 59 4.46 16.26 -5.92
C PRO A 59 5.56 17.23 -6.36
N GLU A 60 5.23 18.23 -7.19
CA GLU A 60 6.20 19.23 -7.66
C GLU A 60 6.70 20.15 -6.53
N GLU A 61 5.92 20.31 -5.47
CA GLU A 61 6.26 21.14 -4.32
C GLU A 61 7.11 20.40 -3.27
N MET A 62 7.15 19.05 -3.31
CA MET A 62 7.83 18.24 -2.30
C MET A 62 9.30 18.63 -2.10
N CYS A 63 10.04 18.85 -3.19
CA CYS A 63 11.46 19.20 -3.14
C CYS A 63 11.71 20.57 -2.50
N ARG A 64 10.89 21.56 -2.84
CA ARG A 64 10.96 22.91 -2.24
C ARG A 64 10.61 22.86 -0.76
N MET A 65 9.50 22.20 -0.44
CA MET A 65 8.99 22.07 0.93
C MET A 65 9.94 21.29 1.86
N ALA A 66 10.77 20.40 1.32
CA ALA A 66 11.79 19.71 2.12
C ALA A 66 12.75 20.68 2.84
N THR A 67 13.00 21.86 2.25
CA THR A 67 13.84 22.91 2.85
C THR A 67 13.01 23.99 3.53
N GLU A 68 11.96 24.46 2.87
CA GLU A 68 11.18 25.63 3.31
C GLU A 68 10.12 25.29 4.35
N GLU A 69 9.47 24.12 4.23
CA GLU A 69 8.31 23.72 5.03
C GLU A 69 8.34 22.23 5.45
N PRO A 70 9.42 21.76 6.12
CA PRO A 70 9.63 20.34 6.39
C PRO A 70 8.55 19.73 7.29
N GLN A 71 7.94 20.53 8.17
CA GLN A 71 6.85 20.06 9.03
C GLN A 71 5.59 19.72 8.24
N THR A 72 5.26 20.51 7.22
CA THR A 72 4.11 20.27 6.33
C THR A 72 4.34 19.00 5.51
N LEU A 73 5.54 18.86 4.93
CA LEU A 73 5.94 17.66 4.18
C LEU A 73 5.93 16.40 5.07
N ALA A 74 6.42 16.50 6.30
CA ALA A 74 6.40 15.39 7.26
C ALA A 74 4.96 15.00 7.64
N THR A 75 4.05 15.98 7.80
CA THR A 75 2.63 15.72 8.10
C THR A 75 1.96 14.97 6.94
N TYR A 76 2.24 15.36 5.69
CA TYR A 76 1.81 14.64 4.50
C TYR A 76 2.35 13.20 4.48
N SER A 77 3.65 13.02 4.72
CA SER A 77 4.29 11.69 4.74
C SER A 77 3.67 10.76 5.79
N VAL A 78 3.42 11.26 7.01
CA VAL A 78 2.78 10.48 8.07
C VAL A 78 1.32 10.17 7.73
N SER A 79 0.60 11.10 7.10
CA SER A 79 -0.78 10.88 6.63
C SER A 79 -0.86 9.69 5.66
N ASP A 80 0.06 9.59 4.68
CA ASP A 80 0.11 8.47 3.73
C ASP A 80 0.43 7.14 4.41
N ALA A 81 1.35 7.14 5.37
CA ALA A 81 1.70 5.94 6.14
C ALA A 81 0.51 5.44 6.99
N VAL A 82 -0.21 6.37 7.65
CA VAL A 82 -1.41 6.06 8.43
C VAL A 82 -2.53 5.54 7.54
N ALA A 83 -2.74 6.17 6.37
CA ALA A 83 -3.72 5.70 5.38
C ALA A 83 -3.43 4.26 4.96
N THR A 84 -2.18 3.99 4.59
CA THR A 84 -1.73 2.68 4.10
C THR A 84 -1.86 1.62 5.19
N TYR A 85 -1.42 1.92 6.42
CA TYR A 85 -1.51 0.98 7.53
C TYR A 85 -2.96 0.60 7.85
N TYR A 86 -3.87 1.58 7.94
CA TYR A 86 -5.26 1.27 8.26
C TYR A 86 -6.01 0.64 7.08
N LEU A 87 -5.67 0.98 5.84
CA LEU A 87 -6.20 0.29 4.65
C LEU A 87 -5.80 -1.20 4.69
N TYR A 88 -4.52 -1.47 4.96
CA TYR A 88 -4.01 -2.82 5.14
C TYR A 88 -4.74 -3.56 6.27
N MET A 89 -4.70 -3.01 7.49
CA MET A 89 -5.22 -3.71 8.68
C MET A 89 -6.73 -3.97 8.63
N LYS A 90 -7.51 -3.03 8.08
CA LYS A 90 -8.98 -3.14 8.08
C LYS A 90 -9.52 -3.92 6.90
N TYR A 91 -8.88 -3.86 5.74
CA TYR A 91 -9.42 -4.43 4.50
C TYR A 91 -8.55 -5.55 3.96
N VAL A 92 -7.25 -5.30 3.71
CA VAL A 92 -6.39 -6.26 3.00
C VAL A 92 -6.02 -7.45 3.88
N HIS A 93 -5.56 -7.21 5.10
CA HIS A 93 -5.08 -8.25 6.02
C HIS A 93 -6.13 -9.33 6.29
N PRO A 94 -7.33 -9.03 6.83
CA PRO A 94 -8.32 -10.07 7.09
C PRO A 94 -8.80 -10.76 5.81
N PHE A 95 -8.86 -10.04 4.69
CA PHE A 95 -9.33 -10.59 3.41
C PHE A 95 -8.33 -11.60 2.84
N ILE A 96 -7.07 -11.21 2.67
CA ILE A 96 -6.05 -12.09 2.07
C ILE A 96 -5.78 -13.30 2.96
N PHE A 97 -5.64 -13.11 4.27
CA PHE A 97 -5.42 -14.25 5.18
C PHE A 97 -6.62 -15.18 5.28
N ALA A 98 -7.86 -14.67 5.16
CA ALA A 98 -9.03 -15.53 5.04
C ALA A 98 -9.01 -16.35 3.74
N LEU A 99 -8.64 -15.75 2.60
CA LEU A 99 -8.49 -16.48 1.34
C LEU A 99 -7.40 -17.56 1.40
N CYS A 100 -6.29 -17.30 2.09
CA CYS A 100 -5.23 -18.29 2.30
C CYS A 100 -5.68 -19.52 3.11
N THR A 101 -6.82 -19.47 3.81
CA THR A 101 -7.36 -20.66 4.50
C THR A 101 -8.01 -21.67 3.56
N ILE A 102 -8.35 -21.25 2.34
CA ILE A 102 -9.04 -22.06 1.33
C ILE A 102 -8.23 -22.25 0.05
N ILE A 103 -7.32 -21.31 -0.26
CA ILE A 103 -6.45 -21.38 -1.44
C ILE A 103 -5.04 -21.80 -0.99
N PRO A 104 -4.49 -22.91 -1.52
CA PRO A 104 -3.16 -23.40 -1.14
C PRO A 104 -2.06 -22.63 -1.88
N MET A 105 -1.99 -21.32 -1.67
CA MET A 105 -0.98 -20.42 -2.23
C MET A 105 -0.44 -19.51 -1.14
N ASP A 106 0.79 -19.03 -1.31
CA ASP A 106 1.39 -18.11 -0.36
C ASP A 106 0.64 -16.76 -0.37
N PRO A 107 0.56 -16.04 0.77
CA PRO A 107 -0.21 -14.79 0.84
C PRO A 107 0.23 -13.72 -0.15
N ASP A 108 1.53 -13.66 -0.49
CA ASP A 108 2.06 -12.78 -1.54
C ASP A 108 1.43 -13.12 -2.90
N GLU A 109 1.36 -14.41 -3.26
CA GLU A 109 0.76 -14.85 -4.52
C GLU A 109 -0.76 -14.64 -4.54
N VAL A 110 -1.43 -14.83 -3.40
CA VAL A 110 -2.87 -14.54 -3.26
C VAL A 110 -3.17 -13.05 -3.45
N CYS A 111 -2.28 -12.17 -2.98
CA CYS A 111 -2.42 -10.73 -3.15
C CYS A 111 -2.07 -10.27 -4.58
N GLU A 112 -1.04 -10.84 -5.19
CA GLU A 112 -0.48 -10.37 -6.47
C GLU A 112 -1.09 -11.06 -7.71
N HIS A 113 -1.59 -12.30 -7.61
CA HIS A 113 -1.86 -13.15 -8.79
C HIS A 113 -3.28 -13.74 -8.90
N LEU A 114 -4.09 -13.71 -7.86
CA LEU A 114 -5.54 -13.97 -7.99
C LEU A 114 -6.27 -12.78 -8.63
#